data_AF-V5G8D6-F1
#
_entry.id   AF-V5G8D6-F1
#
_cell.length_a   1.000
_cell.length_b   1.000
_cell.length_c   1.000
_cell.angle_alpha   90.00
_cell.angle_beta   90.00
_cell.angle_gamma   90.00
#
_symmetry.space_group_name_H-M   'P 1'
#
loop_
_entity.id
_entity.type
_entity.pdbx_description
1 polymer ?
#
loop_
_entity_poly.entity_id
_entity_poly.type
_entity_poly.pdbx_seq_one_letter_code
_entity_poly.pdbx_strand_id
1 'polypeptide(L)'
;YVCRSRDIWLKEAKVVKLGEQPYKIVKARPKYDKLSNKIITDQLLEIFGEWQTTDYEPPTAQNGEVPRNAFGNVELFKPCMLPKGTVHLKLPGLNKVCRKMNIDCASAIVGFDFHGGWSHPMYDGFVVCEEFVDAVVAAWESEQEEIEKKENEKIEKRVYGNWKKLIK
;
A
#
# COMPACT_ATOMS: atom_id res chain seq x y z
N TYR A 1 -27.93 12.80 8.67
CA TYR A 1 -27.12 11.57 8.70
C TYR A 1 -26.07 11.62 7.61
N VAL A 2 -24.83 11.23 7.91
CA VAL A 2 -23.76 11.13 6.91
C VAL A 2 -23.93 9.80 6.16
N CYS A 3 -24.03 9.86 4.83
CA CYS A 3 -24.12 8.68 3.98
C CYS A 3 -22.93 8.65 3.02
N ARG A 4 -22.31 7.49 2.85
CA ARG A 4 -21.09 7.32 2.04
C ARG A 4 -21.14 6.01 1.25
N SER A 5 -20.33 5.91 0.20
CA SER A 5 -20.18 4.65 -0.54
C SER A 5 -19.38 3.63 0.27
N ARG A 6 -19.45 2.36 -0.15
CA ARG A 6 -18.69 1.25 0.46
C ARG A 6 -17.20 1.58 0.57
N ASP A 7 -16.59 2.07 -0.49
CA ASP A 7 -15.16 2.40 -0.54
C ASP A 7 -14.76 3.51 0.44
N ILE A 8 -15.64 4.50 0.64
CA ILE A 8 -15.36 5.59 1.58
C ILE A 8 -15.52 5.10 3.02
N TRP A 9 -16.51 4.25 3.30
CA TRP A 9 -16.62 3.60 4.62
C TRP A 9 -15.41 2.70 4.92
N LEU A 10 -14.88 2.00 3.93
CA LEU A 10 -13.68 1.17 4.09
C LEU A 10 -12.46 1.98 4.51
N LYS A 11 -12.29 3.20 3.97
CA LYS A 11 -11.24 4.15 4.42
C LYS A 11 -11.38 4.56 5.88
N GLU A 12 -12.57 4.45 6.45
CA GLU A 12 -12.81 4.69 7.87
C GLU A 12 -12.71 3.43 8.73
N ALA A 13 -12.25 2.31 8.15
CA ALA A 13 -12.24 0.98 8.76
C ALA A 13 -13.64 0.50 9.13
N LYS A 14 -14.61 0.71 8.24
CA LYS A 14 -15.99 0.23 8.36
C LYS A 14 -16.43 -0.49 7.10
N VAL A 15 -17.28 -1.51 7.26
CA VAL A 15 -17.87 -2.28 6.16
C VAL A 15 -19.38 -2.24 6.26
N VAL A 16 -20.05 -2.21 5.11
CA VAL A 16 -21.51 -2.35 5.07
C VAL A 16 -21.88 -3.78 5.49
N LYS A 17 -22.85 -3.91 6.40
CA LYS A 17 -23.31 -5.22 6.87
C LYS A 17 -23.79 -6.08 5.69
N LEU A 18 -23.57 -7.38 5.80
CA LEU A 18 -23.94 -8.32 4.74
C LEU A 18 -25.46 -8.28 4.50
N GLY A 19 -25.88 -8.12 3.24
CA GLY A 19 -27.29 -8.10 2.84
C GLY A 19 -28.02 -6.75 2.98
N GLU A 20 -27.38 -5.71 3.52
CA GLU A 20 -27.98 -4.36 3.61
C GLU A 20 -28.28 -3.77 2.23
N GLN A 21 -29.46 -3.15 2.11
CA GLN A 21 -29.85 -2.38 0.93
C GLN A 21 -29.34 -0.95 1.03
N PRO A 22 -28.95 -0.30 -0.08
CA PRO A 22 -28.51 1.08 -0.04
C PRO A 22 -29.60 2.00 0.50
N TYR A 23 -29.26 2.90 1.42
CA TYR A 23 -30.19 3.92 1.89
C TYR A 23 -30.67 4.81 0.74
N LYS A 24 -29.75 5.13 -0.17
CA LYS A 24 -30.06 5.89 -1.40
C LYS A 24 -29.09 5.50 -2.51
N ILE A 25 -29.59 5.61 -3.74
CA ILE A 25 -28.78 5.55 -4.95
C ILE A 25 -28.69 6.97 -5.51
N VAL A 26 -27.48 7.45 -5.75
CA VAL A 26 -27.19 8.80 -6.27
C VAL A 26 -26.40 8.71 -7.56
N LYS A 27 -26.33 9.80 -8.32
CA LYS A 27 -25.40 9.89 -9.45
C LYS A 27 -23.97 10.06 -8.92
N ALA A 28 -23.05 9.23 -9.40
CA ALA A 28 -21.64 9.33 -9.12
C ALA A 28 -21.04 10.59 -9.76
N ARG A 29 -19.83 10.96 -9.33
CA ARG A 29 -19.07 12.01 -10.01
C ARG A 29 -18.66 11.53 -11.40
N PRO A 30 -18.68 12.41 -12.43
CA PRO A 30 -18.21 12.05 -13.75
C PRO A 30 -16.79 11.49 -13.70
N LYS A 31 -16.58 10.35 -14.35
CA LYS A 31 -15.27 9.68 -14.40
C LYS A 31 -14.85 9.46 -15.85
N TYR A 32 -13.61 9.82 -16.16
CA TYR A 32 -13.03 9.51 -17.45
C TYR A 32 -12.69 8.03 -17.53
N ASP A 33 -13.28 7.33 -18.50
CA ASP A 33 -12.95 5.95 -18.80
C ASP A 33 -11.91 5.87 -19.92
N LYS A 34 -10.75 5.31 -19.60
CA LYS A 34 -9.62 5.18 -20.52
C LYS A 34 -9.85 4.14 -21.62
N LEU A 35 -10.71 3.14 -21.38
CA LEU A 35 -10.99 2.11 -22.36
C LEU A 35 -11.91 2.63 -23.46
N SER A 36 -12.92 3.40 -23.08
CA SER A 36 -13.89 3.98 -24.02
C SER A 36 -13.56 5.40 -24.49
N ASN A 37 -12.53 6.05 -23.91
CA ASN A 37 -12.17 7.47 -24.12
C ASN A 37 -13.36 8.44 -23.94
N LYS A 38 -14.27 8.13 -23.02
CA LYS A 38 -15.47 8.92 -22.74
C LYS A 38 -15.58 9.27 -21.26
N ILE A 39 -16.28 10.37 -20.99
CA ILE A 39 -16.67 10.74 -19.63
C ILE A 39 -17.99 10.05 -19.31
N ILE A 40 -17.97 9.16 -18.32
CA ILE A 40 -19.17 8.50 -17.81
C ILE A 40 -19.79 9.43 -16.76
N THR A 41 -21.00 9.94 -17.02
CA THR A 41 -21.70 10.93 -16.17
C THR A 41 -22.81 10.35 -15.32
N ASP A 42 -23.44 9.25 -15.76
CA ASP A 42 -24.66 8.71 -15.15
C ASP A 42 -24.44 7.38 -14.43
N GLN A 43 -23.21 7.12 -13.98
CA GLN A 43 -22.93 5.97 -13.14
C GLN A 43 -23.68 6.12 -11.82
N LEU A 44 -24.46 5.10 -11.46
CA LEU A 44 -25.16 5.06 -10.18
C LEU A 44 -24.18 4.67 -9.06
N LEU A 45 -24.31 5.34 -7.92
CA LEU A 45 -23.52 5.09 -6.72
C LEU A 45 -24.45 4.83 -5.54
N GLU A 46 -24.29 3.66 -4.94
CA GLU A 46 -24.95 3.29 -3.70
C GLU A 46 -24.29 4.01 -2.52
N ILE A 47 -25.12 4.59 -1.65
CA ILE A 47 -24.67 5.19 -0.40
C ILE A 47 -25.40 4.59 0.80
N PHE A 48 -24.63 4.39 1.87
CA PHE A 48 -25.05 3.73 3.10
C PHE A 48 -24.82 4.66 4.27
N GLY A 49 -25.72 4.61 5.25
CA GLY A 49 -25.56 5.30 6.52
C GLY A 49 -24.69 4.52 7.50
N GLU A 50 -24.22 5.18 8.55
CA GLU A 50 -23.41 4.54 9.61
C GLU A 50 -24.15 3.40 10.33
N TRP A 51 -25.48 3.48 10.48
CA TRP A 51 -26.28 2.40 11.09
C TRP A 51 -26.29 1.10 10.26
N GLN A 52 -25.91 1.19 8.99
CA GLN A 52 -25.81 0.07 8.06
C GLN A 52 -24.40 -0.52 8.00
N THR A 53 -23.45 0.04 8.75
CA THR A 53 -22.07 -0.44 8.78
C THR A 53 -21.72 -1.11 10.10
N THR A 54 -20.66 -1.91 10.06
CA THR A 54 -19.96 -2.49 11.20
C THR A 54 -18.49 -2.18 11.07
N ASP A 55 -17.74 -2.32 12.15
CA ASP A 55 -16.30 -2.14 12.11
C ASP A 55 -15.65 -3.20 11.21
N TYR A 56 -14.60 -2.79 10.51
CA TYR A 56 -13.82 -3.67 9.65
C TYR A 56 -13.02 -4.64 10.52
N GLU A 57 -13.21 -5.93 10.30
CA GLU A 57 -12.38 -6.96 10.89
C GLU A 57 -11.26 -7.32 9.89
N PRO A 58 -9.98 -7.09 10.24
CA PRO A 58 -8.88 -7.41 9.35
C PRO A 58 -8.74 -8.93 9.18
N PRO A 59 -8.41 -9.39 7.96
CA PRO A 59 -8.16 -10.81 7.70
C PRO A 59 -6.94 -11.29 8.50
N THR A 60 -6.85 -12.60 8.71
CA THR A 60 -5.72 -13.22 9.40
C THR A 60 -4.77 -13.82 8.38
N ALA A 61 -3.47 -13.57 8.52
CA ALA A 61 -2.46 -14.24 7.71
C ALA A 61 -2.42 -15.73 8.04
N GLN A 62 -2.27 -16.56 7.00
CA GLN A 62 -2.24 -18.01 7.13
C GLN A 62 -1.12 -18.56 6.25
N ASN A 63 -0.41 -19.57 6.75
CA ASN A 63 0.66 -20.26 6.02
C ASN A 63 1.80 -19.32 5.55
N GLY A 64 2.08 -18.26 6.29
CA GLY A 64 3.08 -17.27 5.90
C GLY A 64 2.67 -16.37 4.74
N GLU A 65 1.40 -16.38 4.31
CA GLU A 65 0.89 -15.52 3.25
C GLU A 65 0.13 -14.31 3.79
N VAL A 66 0.45 -13.14 3.26
CA VAL A 66 -0.20 -11.88 3.60
C VAL A 66 -1.52 -11.75 2.83
N PRO A 67 -2.67 -11.53 3.51
CA PRO A 67 -3.95 -11.33 2.84
C PRO A 67 -3.94 -10.04 2.02
N ARG A 68 -4.31 -10.12 0.73
CA ARG A 68 -4.25 -8.99 -0.23
C ARG A 68 -5.61 -8.69 -0.84
N ASN A 69 -5.76 -7.45 -1.34
CA ASN A 69 -6.86 -7.07 -2.21
C ASN A 69 -6.67 -7.63 -3.64
N ALA A 70 -7.65 -7.40 -4.52
CA ALA A 70 -7.61 -7.86 -5.92
C ALA A 70 -6.43 -7.28 -6.73
N PHE A 71 -5.77 -6.23 -6.24
CA PHE A 71 -4.61 -5.60 -6.85
C PHE A 71 -3.28 -6.10 -6.27
N GLY A 72 -3.31 -7.06 -5.34
CA GLY A 72 -2.13 -7.64 -4.71
C GLY A 72 -1.51 -6.81 -3.58
N ASN A 73 -2.22 -5.79 -3.08
CA ASN A 73 -1.75 -4.89 -2.01
C ASN A 73 -2.61 -5.03 -0.74
N VAL A 74 -2.11 -4.52 0.38
CA VAL A 74 -2.88 -4.37 1.61
C VAL A 74 -3.40 -2.94 1.72
N GLU A 75 -4.70 -2.77 1.91
CA GLU A 75 -5.31 -1.46 2.17
C GLU A 75 -5.24 -1.15 3.67
N LEU A 76 -4.29 -0.29 4.05
CA LEU A 76 -3.97 0.04 5.43
C LEU A 76 -4.27 1.52 5.71
N PHE A 77 -5.53 1.94 5.54
CA PHE A 77 -5.94 3.34 5.77
C PHE A 77 -5.93 3.72 7.25
N LYS A 78 -6.11 2.73 8.14
CA LYS A 78 -6.02 2.89 9.59
C LYS A 78 -5.17 1.78 10.20
N PRO A 79 -4.53 2.01 11.37
CA PRO A 79 -3.75 0.98 12.05
C PRO A 79 -4.54 -0.31 12.37
N CYS A 80 -5.84 -0.20 12.66
CA CYS A 80 -6.70 -1.35 12.93
C CYS A 80 -7.00 -2.23 11.71
N MET A 81 -6.62 -1.81 10.50
CA MET A 81 -6.80 -2.59 9.28
C MET A 81 -5.62 -3.55 9.01
N LEU A 82 -4.60 -3.55 9.87
CA LEU A 82 -3.46 -4.46 9.74
C LEU A 82 -3.94 -5.92 9.87
N PRO A 83 -3.65 -6.78 8.88
CA PRO A 83 -3.97 -8.20 8.98
C PRO A 83 -3.39 -8.83 10.26
N LYS A 84 -4.17 -9.69 10.91
CA LYS A 84 -3.73 -10.36 12.14
C LYS A 84 -2.58 -11.31 11.81
N GLY A 85 -1.55 -11.35 12.67
CA GLY A 85 -0.33 -12.13 12.44
C GLY A 85 0.63 -11.49 11.44
N THR A 86 0.52 -10.17 11.20
CA THR A 86 1.40 -9.43 10.30
C THR A 86 1.89 -8.13 10.94
N VAL A 87 3.03 -7.64 10.47
CA VAL A 87 3.65 -6.38 10.89
C VAL A 87 3.81 -5.46 9.70
N HIS A 88 3.56 -4.17 9.92
CA HIS A 88 3.84 -3.10 8.96
C HIS A 88 5.26 -2.56 9.15
N LEU A 89 6.12 -2.79 8.15
CA LEU A 89 7.53 -2.39 8.14
C LEU A 89 7.76 -1.25 7.12
N LYS A 90 8.24 -0.11 7.60
CA LYS A 90 8.57 1.06 6.76
C LYS A 90 10.02 1.06 6.29
N LEU A 91 10.43 -0.05 5.67
CA LEU A 91 11.79 -0.24 5.18
C LEU A 91 11.83 -0.09 3.65
N PRO A 92 12.61 0.87 3.10
CA PRO A 92 12.67 1.08 1.66
C PRO A 92 13.28 -0.13 0.95
N GLY A 93 12.66 -0.55 -0.15
CA GLY A 93 13.15 -1.67 -0.95
C GLY A 93 12.97 -3.06 -0.32
N LEU A 94 12.25 -3.18 0.79
CA LEU A 94 12.05 -4.46 1.50
C LEU A 94 11.51 -5.58 0.60
N ASN A 95 10.61 -5.27 -0.33
CA ASN A 95 10.07 -6.23 -1.30
C ASN A 95 11.17 -6.98 -2.07
N LYS A 96 12.28 -6.33 -2.39
CA LYS A 96 13.41 -6.98 -3.07
C LYS A 96 14.11 -7.99 -2.16
N VAL A 97 14.27 -7.65 -0.88
CA VAL A 97 14.86 -8.52 0.15
C VAL A 97 13.96 -9.74 0.36
N CYS A 98 12.67 -9.53 0.60
CA CYS A 98 11.69 -10.60 0.79
C CYS A 98 11.63 -11.56 -0.41
N ARG A 99 11.67 -11.03 -1.64
CA ARG A 99 11.74 -11.85 -2.87
C ARG A 99 12.98 -12.73 -2.94
N LYS A 100 14.16 -12.24 -2.50
CA LYS A 100 15.39 -13.06 -2.48
C LYS A 100 15.30 -14.19 -1.47
N MET A 101 14.61 -13.96 -0.35
CA MET A 101 14.42 -14.93 0.72
C MET A 101 13.23 -15.86 0.49
N ASN A 102 12.46 -15.66 -0.59
CA ASN A 102 11.22 -16.36 -0.87
C ASN A 102 10.18 -16.23 0.28
N ILE A 103 10.12 -15.03 0.88
CA ILE A 103 9.17 -14.67 1.94
C ILE A 103 8.07 -13.79 1.35
N ASP A 104 6.83 -14.07 1.72
CA ASP A 104 5.68 -13.32 1.25
C ASP A 104 5.66 -11.89 1.84
N CYS A 105 5.44 -10.91 0.96
CA CYS A 105 5.48 -9.50 1.32
C CYS A 105 4.49 -8.75 0.44
N ALA A 106 3.71 -7.84 1.02
CA ALA A 106 2.75 -7.02 0.28
C ALA A 106 3.00 -5.53 0.53
N SER A 107 2.80 -4.69 -0.48
CA SER A 107 2.87 -3.23 -0.29
C SER A 107 1.64 -2.74 0.45
N ALA A 108 1.83 -1.83 1.42
CA ALA A 108 0.72 -1.19 2.13
C ALA A 108 0.31 0.10 1.42
N ILE A 109 -0.95 0.18 1.02
CA ILE A 109 -1.59 1.40 0.53
C ILE A 109 -2.21 2.11 1.73
N VAL A 110 -1.68 3.27 2.10
CA VAL A 110 -2.16 4.07 3.23
C VAL A 110 -3.11 5.19 2.81
N GLY A 111 -3.21 5.46 1.52
CA GLY A 111 -4.07 6.52 1.02
C GLY A 111 -4.01 6.66 -0.50
N PHE A 112 -4.59 7.75 -0.99
CA PHE A 112 -4.53 8.13 -2.39
C PHE A 112 -4.19 9.60 -2.48
N ASP A 113 -3.21 9.94 -3.33
CA ASP A 113 -2.87 11.31 -3.66
C ASP A 113 -3.54 11.71 -4.99
N PHE A 114 -3.89 12.99 -5.13
CA PHE A 114 -4.49 13.52 -6.35
C PHE A 114 -3.55 14.56 -6.97
N HIS A 115 -2.84 14.16 -8.02
CA HIS A 115 -1.96 15.04 -8.77
C HIS A 115 -2.03 14.72 -10.27
N GLY A 116 -1.72 15.70 -11.11
CA GLY A 116 -1.76 15.53 -12.57
C GLY A 116 -3.15 15.19 -13.13
N GLY A 117 -4.23 15.48 -12.39
CA GLY A 117 -5.61 15.17 -12.79
C GLY A 117 -6.06 13.73 -12.52
N TRP A 118 -5.23 12.92 -11.85
CA TRP A 118 -5.52 11.51 -11.55
C TRP A 118 -5.30 11.18 -10.08
N SER A 119 -5.96 10.11 -9.62
CA SER A 119 -5.77 9.55 -8.28
C SER A 119 -4.69 8.47 -8.34
N HIS A 120 -3.67 8.59 -7.50
CA HIS A 120 -2.55 7.66 -7.40
C HIS A 120 -2.54 7.00 -6.01
N PRO A 121 -2.34 5.68 -5.90
CA PRO A 121 -2.20 5.02 -4.60
C PRO A 121 -0.91 5.50 -3.92
N MET A 122 -1.03 5.85 -2.64
CA MET A 122 0.10 6.21 -1.79
C MET A 122 0.55 4.95 -1.04
N TYR A 123 1.76 4.50 -1.36
CA TYR A 123 2.39 3.37 -0.68
C TYR A 123 3.23 3.87 0.49
N ASP A 124 3.12 3.20 1.63
CA ASP A 124 3.98 3.44 2.78
C ASP A 124 4.36 2.08 3.37
N GLY A 125 5.63 1.69 3.23
CA GLY A 125 6.13 0.43 3.74
C GLY A 125 5.48 -0.83 3.15
N PHE A 126 5.71 -1.93 3.86
CA PHE A 126 5.32 -3.28 3.46
C PHE A 126 4.74 -4.04 4.65
N VAL A 127 3.83 -4.97 4.36
CA VAL A 127 3.26 -5.90 5.34
C VAL A 127 3.92 -7.26 5.14
N VAL A 128 4.38 -7.84 6.25
CA VAL A 128 5.06 -9.15 6.32
C VAL A 128 4.48 -9.93 7.50
N CYS A 129 4.41 -11.25 7.40
CA CYS A 129 3.96 -12.11 8.50
C CYS A 129 4.93 -12.03 9.69
N GLU A 130 4.39 -12.05 10.91
CA GLU A 130 5.14 -11.86 12.16
C GLU A 130 6.31 -12.85 12.30
N GLU A 131 6.14 -14.09 11.88
CA GLU A 131 7.15 -15.15 11.97
C GLU A 131 8.44 -14.88 11.16
N PHE A 132 8.39 -13.98 10.18
CA PHE A 132 9.52 -13.69 9.29
C PHE A 132 10.18 -12.35 9.56
N VAL A 133 9.67 -11.55 10.49
CA VAL A 133 10.11 -10.16 10.71
C VAL A 133 11.61 -10.10 11.02
N ASP A 134 12.08 -10.87 12.00
CA ASP A 134 13.48 -10.82 12.43
C ASP A 134 14.44 -11.18 11.28
N ALA A 135 14.10 -12.23 10.52
CA ALA A 135 14.90 -12.67 9.38
C ALA A 135 14.93 -11.63 8.25
N VAL A 136 13.78 -11.02 7.96
CA VAL A 136 13.64 -10.00 6.90
C VAL A 136 14.36 -8.71 7.28
N VAL A 137 14.26 -8.27 8.53
CA VAL A 137 14.93 -7.06 9.03
C VAL A 137 16.45 -7.24 9.00
N ALA A 138 16.97 -8.35 9.52
CA ALA A 138 18.41 -8.63 9.50
C ALA A 138 18.97 -8.70 8.07
N ALA A 139 18.24 -9.34 7.15
CA ALA A 139 18.64 -9.40 5.74
C ALA A 139 18.59 -8.01 5.07
N TRP A 140 17.62 -7.18 5.42
CA TRP A 140 17.52 -5.82 4.92
C TRP A 140 18.67 -4.95 5.40
N GLU A 141 19.03 -5.01 6.68
CA GLU A 141 20.17 -4.30 7.27
C GLU A 141 21.48 -4.68 6.56
N SER A 142 21.72 -5.98 6.36
CA SER A 142 22.89 -6.45 5.61
C SER A 142 22.92 -5.93 4.17
N GLU A 143 21.77 -5.85 3.47
CA GLU A 143 21.73 -5.29 2.11
C GLU A 143 21.96 -3.77 2.12
N GLN A 144 21.51 -3.03 3.13
CA GLN A 144 21.82 -1.60 3.26
C GLN A 144 23.31 -1.37 3.47
N GLU A 145 23.96 -2.12 4.36
CA GLU A 145 25.41 -2.01 4.57
C GLU A 145 26.21 -2.25 3.28
N GLU A 146 25.81 -3.25 2.48
CA GLU A 146 26.46 -3.50 1.19
C GLU A 146 26.25 -2.36 0.18
N ILE A 147 25.04 -1.78 0.15
CA ILE A 147 24.73 -0.64 -0.72
C ILE A 147 25.59 0.55 -0.34
N GLU A 148 25.68 0.86 0.95
CA GLU A 148 26.48 1.96 1.49
C GLU A 148 27.98 1.76 1.18
N LYS A 149 28.53 0.56 1.41
CA LYS A 149 29.92 0.23 1.05
C LYS A 149 30.18 0.46 -0.44
N LYS A 150 29.28 -0.02 -1.32
CA LYS A 150 29.41 0.15 -2.77
C LYS A 150 29.26 1.62 -3.19
N GLU A 151 28.46 2.41 -2.51
CA GLU A 151 28.32 3.85 -2.76
C GLU A 151 29.58 4.61 -2.33
N ASN A 152 30.10 4.32 -1.15
CA ASN A 152 31.36 4.90 -0.66
C ASN A 152 32.52 4.59 -1.60
N GLU A 153 32.66 3.35 -2.07
CA GLU A 153 33.69 2.99 -3.07
C GLU A 153 33.54 3.78 -4.38
N LYS A 154 32.31 4.04 -4.84
CA LYS A 154 32.07 4.84 -6.05
C LYS A 154 32.45 6.30 -5.83
N ILE A 155 32.11 6.84 -4.66
CA ILE A 155 32.46 8.21 -4.27
C ILE A 155 33.98 8.35 -4.21
N GLU A 156 34.68 7.45 -3.51
CA GLU A 156 36.14 7.43 -3.40
C GLU A 156 36.83 7.35 -4.78
N LYS A 157 36.38 6.43 -5.65
CA LYS A 157 36.88 6.32 -7.02
C LYS A 157 36.70 7.63 -7.80
N ARG A 158 35.56 8.31 -7.63
CA ARG A 158 35.27 9.59 -8.29
C ARG A 158 36.14 10.72 -7.74
N VAL A 159 36.28 10.83 -6.43
CA VAL A 159 37.13 11.84 -5.77
C VAL A 159 38.58 11.65 -6.22
N TYR A 160 39.10 10.43 -6.16
CA TYR A 160 40.45 10.12 -6.59
C TYR A 160 40.69 10.41 -8.07
N GLY A 161 39.73 10.06 -8.94
CA GLY A 161 39.78 10.37 -10.36
C GLY A 161 39.78 11.89 -10.66
N ASN A 162 39.00 12.67 -9.90
CA ASN A 162 38.99 14.12 -10.01
C ASN A 162 40.29 14.75 -9.50
N TRP A 163 40.82 14.26 -8.37
CA TRP A 163 42.07 14.76 -7.80
C TRP A 163 43.24 14.55 -8.76
N LYS A 164 43.32 13.37 -9.41
CA LYS A 164 44.30 13.09 -10.48
C LYS A 164 44.27 14.08 -11.65
N LYS A 165 43.12 14.71 -11.94
CA LYS A 165 43.01 15.72 -13.02
C LYS A 165 43.46 17.11 -12.58
N LEU A 166 43.49 17.40 -11.28
CA LEU A 166 43.86 18.71 -10.73
C LEU A 166 45.36 18.87 -10.49
N ILE A 167 46.07 17.76 -10.24
CA ILE A 167 47.51 17.75 -9.98
C ILE A 167 48.36 17.58 -11.26
N LYS A 168 47.75 17.75 -12.43
CA LYS A 168 48.41 17.74 -13.74
C LYS A 168 48.19 19.09 -14.41
#